data_AF-A0AB94IXC1-F1
#
_entry.id   AF-A0AB94IXC1-F1
#
_cell.length_a   1.000
_cell.length_b   1.000
_cell.length_c   1.000
_cell.angle_alpha   90.00
_cell.angle_beta   90.00
_cell.angle_gamma   90.00
#
_symmetry.space_group_name_H-M   'P 1'
#
loop_
_entity.id
_entity.type
_entity.pdbx_description
1 polymer ?
#
loop_
_entity_poly.entity_id
_entity_poly.type
_entity_poly.pdbx_seq_one_letter_code
_entity_poly.pdbx_strand_id
1 'polypeptide(L)'
;MDGRIAGAQSVLENPAWVLSGLNYLHMNAGRGISVLMPYSDHLEKFGEWFAQLWGESLGKEGKGSTPVRALGAIDQHSQIQLYTSGPDDKLYTILTVEQDKRDIALPAAPEKALKKLSYLYGKSMDKLRNFEAQATAAALHKVGRPVAVLSIPALDARCLGALIHFYEYVTAMTGWLLNVNPFDQPGVEQGKKYTYGLMGREGFEADAEEVRTLSARTTERVAGL
;
A
#
# COMPACT_ATOMS: atom_id res chain seq x y z
N MET A 1 -19.16 -2.92 10.31
CA MET A 1 -18.00 -2.86 11.22
C MET A 1 -17.80 -4.24 11.84
N ASP A 2 -16.61 -4.83 11.75
CA ASP A 2 -16.30 -6.08 12.45
C ASP A 2 -16.47 -5.87 13.97
N GLY A 3 -17.07 -6.83 14.68
CA GLY A 3 -17.35 -6.71 16.11
C GLY A 3 -16.09 -6.44 16.94
N ARG A 4 -14.92 -6.84 16.42
CA ARG A 4 -13.59 -6.57 17.01
C ARG A 4 -13.23 -5.08 17.04
N ILE A 5 -13.59 -4.32 16.00
CA ILE A 5 -13.31 -2.88 15.93
C ILE A 5 -14.30 -2.10 16.82
N ALA A 6 -15.57 -2.52 16.81
CA ALA A 6 -16.62 -1.85 17.58
C ALA A 6 -16.56 -2.13 19.09
N GLY A 7 -16.00 -3.27 19.50
CA GLY A 7 -15.96 -3.70 20.90
C GLY A 7 -14.63 -3.45 21.63
N ALA A 8 -13.63 -2.87 20.97
CA ALA A 8 -12.31 -2.63 21.57
C ALA A 8 -12.38 -1.61 22.72
N GLN A 9 -11.75 -1.91 23.85
CA GLN A 9 -11.73 -1.05 25.04
C GLN A 9 -10.43 -0.28 25.20
N SER A 10 -9.39 -0.66 24.45
CA SER A 10 -8.08 -0.01 24.46
C SER A 10 -7.49 0.16 23.06
N VAL A 11 -6.51 1.08 22.94
CA VAL A 11 -5.79 1.34 21.67
C VAL A 11 -5.19 0.06 21.09
N LEU A 12 -4.63 -0.79 21.94
CA LEU A 12 -3.91 -1.99 21.51
C LEU A 12 -4.84 -3.14 21.06
N GLU A 13 -6.12 -3.08 21.41
CA GLU A 13 -7.12 -4.07 21.01
C GLU A 13 -7.75 -3.78 19.66
N ASN A 14 -7.71 -2.52 19.20
CA ASN A 14 -8.29 -2.14 17.93
C ASN A 14 -7.20 -2.12 16.83
N PRO A 15 -7.20 -3.11 15.91
CA PRO A 15 -6.17 -3.18 14.88
C PRO A 15 -6.12 -1.95 13.97
N ALA A 16 -7.25 -1.26 13.78
CA ALA A 16 -7.28 -0.04 12.99
C ALA A 16 -6.59 1.11 13.74
N TRP A 17 -6.84 1.24 15.04
CA TRP A 17 -6.17 2.26 15.86
C TRP A 17 -4.67 2.01 15.98
N VAL A 18 -4.26 0.75 16.15
CA VAL A 18 -2.85 0.36 16.13
C VAL A 18 -2.22 0.75 14.80
N LEU A 19 -2.82 0.39 13.66
CA LEU A 19 -2.23 0.67 12.35
C LEU A 19 -2.18 2.17 12.04
N SER A 20 -3.20 2.95 12.42
CA SER A 20 -3.19 4.41 12.31
C SER A 20 -2.09 5.03 13.16
N GLY A 21 -1.95 4.59 14.42
CA GLY A 21 -0.91 5.03 15.33
C GLY A 21 0.50 4.71 14.82
N LEU A 22 0.71 3.49 14.29
CA LEU A 22 1.98 3.09 13.68
C LEU A 22 2.32 3.99 12.48
N ASN A 23 1.38 4.22 11.57
CA ASN A 23 1.62 5.12 10.43
C ASN A 23 1.98 6.53 10.90
N TYR A 24 1.22 7.10 11.82
CA TYR A 24 1.49 8.42 12.39
C TYR A 24 2.88 8.52 13.05
N LEU A 25 3.23 7.56 13.91
CA LEU A 25 4.51 7.54 14.62
C LEU A 25 5.68 7.38 13.65
N HIS A 26 5.55 6.50 12.65
CA HIS A 26 6.61 6.26 11.68
C HIS A 26 6.79 7.44 10.71
N MET A 27 5.71 8.09 10.27
CA MET A 27 5.79 9.35 9.51
C MET A 27 6.58 10.41 10.28
N ASN A 28 6.25 10.62 11.56
CA ASN A 28 6.96 11.58 12.42
C ASN A 28 8.41 11.19 12.72
N ALA A 29 8.74 9.90 12.64
CA ALA A 29 10.10 9.39 12.75
C ALA A 29 10.90 9.45 11.43
N GLY A 30 10.39 10.14 10.40
CA GLY A 30 11.05 10.29 9.10
C GLY A 30 10.80 9.14 8.11
N ARG A 31 9.92 8.19 8.45
CA ARG A 31 9.51 7.11 7.54
C ARG A 31 8.29 7.52 6.72
N GLY A 32 8.54 8.39 5.74
CA GLY A 32 7.53 8.99 4.88
C GLY A 32 6.96 8.07 3.78
N ILE A 33 7.24 6.76 3.80
CA ILE A 33 6.74 5.80 2.81
C ILE A 33 5.92 4.71 3.52
N SER A 34 4.70 4.46 3.05
CA SER A 34 3.86 3.35 3.52
C SER A 34 3.74 2.31 2.41
N VAL A 35 4.34 1.13 2.63
CA VAL A 35 4.32 0.03 1.66
C VAL A 35 3.17 -0.92 2.02
N LEU A 36 2.24 -1.11 1.10
CA LEU A 36 1.26 -2.20 1.18
C LEU A 36 1.68 -3.31 0.22
N MET A 37 1.93 -4.51 0.76
CA MET A 37 2.40 -5.67 0.02
C MET A 37 1.47 -6.87 0.21
N PRO A 38 0.40 -6.99 -0.60
CA PRO A 38 -0.44 -8.18 -0.61
C PRO A 38 0.31 -9.39 -1.14
N TYR A 39 0.11 -10.55 -0.51
CA TYR A 39 0.54 -11.86 -1.00
C TYR A 39 -0.67 -12.56 -1.62
N SER A 40 -1.21 -11.97 -2.69
CA SER A 40 -2.28 -12.51 -3.53
C SER A 40 -2.43 -11.63 -4.76
N ASP A 41 -2.32 -12.23 -5.95
CA ASP A 41 -2.49 -11.50 -7.23
C ASP A 41 -3.88 -10.85 -7.34
N HIS A 42 -4.90 -11.48 -6.78
CA HIS A 42 -6.27 -10.96 -6.76
C HIS A 42 -6.40 -9.64 -5.95
N LEU A 43 -5.43 -9.31 -5.10
CA LEU A 43 -5.37 -8.08 -4.32
C LEU A 43 -4.49 -6.98 -4.94
N GLU A 44 -3.94 -7.19 -6.15
CA GLU A 44 -3.18 -6.15 -6.86
C GLU A 44 -3.99 -4.86 -7.01
N LYS A 45 -5.23 -4.95 -7.49
CA LYS A 45 -6.13 -3.79 -7.63
C LYS A 45 -6.56 -3.20 -6.29
N PHE A 46 -6.56 -4.00 -5.23
CA PHE A 46 -6.75 -3.47 -3.88
C PHE A 46 -5.56 -2.58 -3.47
N GLY A 47 -4.33 -2.95 -3.84
CA GLY A 47 -3.14 -2.10 -3.67
C GLY A 47 -3.24 -0.76 -4.40
N GLU A 48 -3.76 -0.75 -5.63
CA GLU A 48 -4.03 0.50 -6.37
C GLU A 48 -5.11 1.35 -5.69
N TRP A 49 -6.22 0.73 -5.28
CA TRP A 49 -7.28 1.42 -4.53
C TRP A 49 -6.75 2.02 -3.23
N PHE A 50 -5.94 1.27 -2.48
CA PHE A 50 -5.30 1.76 -1.26
C PHE A 50 -4.40 2.97 -1.54
N ALA A 51 -3.60 2.93 -2.61
CA ALA A 51 -2.70 4.03 -2.93
C ALA A 51 -3.47 5.32 -3.23
N GLN A 52 -4.59 5.24 -3.93
CA GLN A 52 -5.47 6.38 -4.14
C GLN A 52 -6.08 6.88 -2.83
N LEU A 53 -6.70 5.98 -2.06
CA LEU A 53 -7.32 6.30 -0.76
C LEU A 53 -6.31 7.01 0.16
N TRP A 54 -5.11 6.46 0.29
CA TRP A 54 -4.09 6.97 1.20
C TRP A 54 -3.50 8.30 0.73
N GLY A 55 -3.10 8.37 -0.54
CA GLY A 55 -2.43 9.53 -1.11
C GLY A 55 -3.33 10.76 -1.16
N GLU A 56 -4.55 10.63 -1.71
CA GLU A 56 -5.47 11.75 -1.84
C GLU A 56 -6.01 12.23 -0.48
N SER A 57 -6.21 11.31 0.47
CA SER A 57 -6.72 11.67 1.79
C SER A 57 -5.66 12.36 2.65
N LEU A 58 -4.43 11.85 2.68
CA LEU A 58 -3.43 12.22 3.68
C LEU A 58 -2.32 13.14 3.16
N GLY A 59 -2.08 13.19 1.85
CA GLY A 59 -1.02 13.98 1.22
C GLY A 59 -1.34 15.47 1.16
N LYS A 60 -1.37 16.14 2.32
CA LYS A 60 -1.83 17.54 2.46
C LYS A 60 -0.94 18.32 3.40
N GLU A 61 -0.79 19.62 3.14
CA GLU A 61 -0.09 20.56 4.03
C GLU A 61 1.36 20.12 4.38
N GLY A 62 2.04 19.45 3.45
CA GLY A 62 3.39 18.92 3.69
C GLY A 62 3.45 17.68 4.59
N LYS A 63 2.31 17.08 4.91
CA LYS A 63 2.16 15.86 5.71
C LYS A 63 1.71 14.68 4.85
N GLY A 64 1.66 13.50 5.46
CA GLY A 64 1.27 12.24 4.86
C GLY A 64 2.47 11.34 4.57
N SER A 65 2.21 10.23 3.89
CA SER A 65 3.26 9.33 3.40
C SER A 65 2.95 8.90 1.97
N THR A 66 4.00 8.64 1.21
CA THR A 66 3.90 8.10 -0.15
C THR A 66 3.42 6.65 -0.07
N PRO A 67 2.25 6.31 -0.61
CA PRO A 67 1.83 4.92 -0.69
C PRO A 67 2.62 4.21 -1.79
N VAL A 68 3.31 3.14 -1.41
CA VAL A 68 4.02 2.26 -2.35
C VAL A 68 3.24 0.97 -2.50
N ARG A 69 2.96 0.64 -3.76
CA ARG A 69 2.31 -0.59 -4.19
C ARG A 69 3.40 -1.64 -4.39
N ALA A 70 3.27 -2.77 -3.72
CA ALA A 70 4.13 -3.93 -3.90
C ALA A 70 3.25 -5.19 -3.95
N LEU A 71 3.75 -6.25 -4.57
CA LEU A 71 3.03 -7.52 -4.68
C LEU A 71 3.95 -8.69 -4.33
N GLY A 72 3.55 -9.48 -3.33
CA GLY A 72 4.23 -10.71 -2.96
C GLY A 72 3.72 -11.91 -3.77
N ALA A 73 4.58 -12.82 -4.23
CA ALA A 73 6.03 -12.88 -4.02
C ALA A 73 6.87 -12.19 -5.11
N ILE A 74 6.24 -11.64 -6.16
CA ILE A 74 6.91 -11.07 -7.33
C ILE A 74 7.95 -10.01 -6.92
N ASP A 75 7.55 -9.07 -6.07
CA ASP A 75 8.41 -7.98 -5.62
C ASP A 75 9.40 -8.35 -4.51
N GLN A 76 9.38 -9.61 -4.03
CA GLN A 76 10.53 -10.13 -3.29
C GLN A 76 11.78 -10.14 -4.18
N HIS A 77 11.62 -10.31 -5.49
CA HIS A 77 12.76 -10.39 -6.40
C HIS A 77 13.15 -9.03 -7.00
N SER A 78 12.32 -7.99 -6.84
CA SER A 78 12.58 -6.65 -7.38
C SER A 78 12.90 -5.62 -6.30
N GLN A 79 12.20 -5.64 -5.16
CA GLN A 79 12.28 -4.59 -4.13
C GLN A 79 12.96 -5.02 -2.83
N ILE A 80 13.07 -6.33 -2.53
CA ILE A 80 13.56 -6.77 -1.21
C ILE A 80 14.97 -6.24 -0.89
N GLN A 81 15.81 -6.10 -1.92
CA GLN A 81 17.16 -5.55 -1.78
C GLN A 81 17.12 -4.10 -1.29
N LEU A 82 16.23 -3.29 -1.88
CA LEU A 82 15.99 -1.91 -1.43
C LEU A 82 15.37 -1.90 -0.03
N TYR A 83 14.41 -2.79 0.25
CA TYR A 83 13.68 -2.78 1.51
C TYR A 83 14.53 -3.21 2.70
N THR A 84 15.50 -4.11 2.48
CA THR A 84 16.40 -4.60 3.51
C THR A 84 17.65 -3.74 3.67
N SER A 85 18.28 -3.30 2.57
CA SER A 85 19.57 -2.60 2.59
C SER A 85 19.53 -1.11 2.23
N GLY A 86 18.37 -0.60 1.79
CA GLY A 86 18.20 0.82 1.46
C GLY A 86 17.96 1.72 2.67
N PRO A 87 17.49 2.96 2.43
CA PRO A 87 17.15 3.91 3.49
C PRO A 87 16.08 3.38 4.45
N ASP A 88 16.16 3.77 5.73
CA ASP A 88 15.12 3.49 6.74
C ASP A 88 13.99 4.49 6.72
N ASP A 89 13.25 4.53 5.62
CA ASP A 89 12.21 5.52 5.33
C ASP A 89 10.82 4.90 5.12
N LYS A 90 10.65 3.60 5.39
CA LYS A 90 9.41 2.84 5.08
C LYS A 90 8.79 2.16 6.30
N LEU A 91 7.46 2.16 6.36
CA LEU A 91 6.65 1.23 7.14
C LEU A 91 6.05 0.19 6.20
N TYR A 92 6.22 -1.09 6.50
CA TYR A 92 5.72 -2.19 5.68
C TYR A 92 4.45 -2.79 6.27
N THR A 93 3.43 -3.00 5.44
CA THR A 93 2.25 -3.81 5.76
C THR A 93 2.18 -4.98 4.80
N ILE A 94 2.39 -6.19 5.32
CA ILE A 94 2.24 -7.44 4.56
C ILE A 94 0.81 -7.93 4.75
N LEU A 95 0.08 -8.11 3.65
CA LEU A 95 -1.30 -8.57 3.66
C LEU A 95 -1.40 -10.01 3.15
N THR A 96 -1.81 -10.94 4.00
CA THR A 96 -1.93 -12.38 3.67
C THR A 96 -3.38 -12.84 3.61
N VAL A 97 -3.62 -13.90 2.84
CA VAL A 97 -4.91 -14.62 2.80
C VAL A 97 -4.66 -16.04 3.31
N GLU A 98 -5.35 -16.45 4.37
CA GLU A 98 -5.12 -17.75 5.02
C GLU A 98 -5.53 -18.91 4.12
N GLN A 99 -6.69 -18.79 3.46
CA GLN A 99 -7.21 -19.81 2.57
C GLN A 99 -7.84 -19.21 1.31
N ASP A 100 -7.35 -19.62 0.14
CA ASP A 100 -8.00 -19.36 -1.13
C ASP A 100 -8.94 -20.54 -1.50
N LYS A 101 -10.01 -20.25 -2.22
CA LYS A 101 -11.01 -21.23 -2.65
C LYS A 101 -10.48 -22.18 -3.73
N ARG A 102 -9.35 -21.85 -4.37
CA ARG A 102 -8.73 -22.60 -5.46
C ARG A 102 -7.29 -23.02 -5.12
N ASP A 103 -7.07 -23.49 -3.90
CA ASP A 103 -5.75 -23.96 -3.48
C ASP A 103 -5.35 -25.25 -4.22
N ILE A 104 -4.09 -25.31 -4.64
CA ILE A 104 -3.52 -26.42 -5.40
C ILE A 104 -2.33 -26.96 -4.61
N ALA A 105 -2.31 -28.26 -4.35
CA ALA A 105 -1.13 -28.94 -3.82
C ALA A 105 -0.15 -29.27 -4.94
N LEU A 106 1.15 -29.05 -4.70
CA LEU A 106 2.17 -29.50 -5.63
C LEU A 106 2.15 -31.03 -5.71
N PRO A 107 1.88 -31.61 -6.90
CA PRO A 107 1.86 -33.06 -7.05
C PRO A 107 3.27 -33.61 -6.89
N ALA A 108 3.36 -34.84 -6.36
CA ALA A 108 4.62 -35.57 -6.39
C ALA A 108 4.99 -35.92 -7.83
N ALA A 109 6.26 -35.77 -8.17
CA ALA A 109 6.77 -36.01 -9.51
C ALA A 109 7.91 -37.06 -9.43
N PRO A 110 7.84 -38.17 -10.22
CA PRO A 110 8.81 -39.26 -10.16
C PRO A 110 10.15 -38.93 -10.83
N GLU A 111 10.24 -37.83 -11.57
CA GLU A 111 11.41 -37.43 -12.34
C GLU A 111 12.60 -37.11 -11.42
N LYS A 112 13.72 -37.81 -11.62
CA LYS A 112 14.95 -37.59 -10.84
C LYS A 112 15.44 -36.14 -10.87
N ALA A 113 15.21 -35.44 -11.98
CA ALA A 113 15.55 -34.02 -12.13
C ALA A 113 14.84 -33.13 -11.09
N LEU A 114 13.63 -33.51 -10.66
CA LEU A 114 12.81 -32.76 -9.70
C LEU A 114 13.04 -33.19 -8.24
N LYS A 115 13.93 -34.15 -7.97
CA LYS A 115 14.19 -34.66 -6.61
C LYS A 115 14.51 -33.55 -5.59
N LYS A 116 15.20 -32.49 -6.00
CA LYS A 116 15.52 -31.33 -5.13
C LYS A 116 14.29 -30.54 -4.70
N LEU A 117 13.18 -30.63 -5.44
CA LEU A 117 11.91 -29.96 -5.14
C LEU A 117 10.97 -30.84 -4.31
N SER A 118 11.36 -32.08 -3.98
CA SER A 118 10.48 -33.03 -3.28
C SER A 118 9.96 -32.56 -1.92
N TYR A 119 10.67 -31.63 -1.26
CA TYR A 119 10.21 -31.00 -0.03
C TYR A 119 8.94 -30.15 -0.22
N LEU A 120 8.59 -29.76 -1.46
CA LEU A 120 7.37 -29.02 -1.79
C LEU A 120 6.18 -29.94 -2.08
N TYR A 121 6.39 -31.22 -2.36
CA TYR A 121 5.32 -32.15 -2.73
C TYR A 121 4.28 -32.27 -1.60
N GLY A 122 3.01 -32.24 -1.97
CA GLY A 122 1.87 -32.28 -1.04
C GLY A 122 1.68 -30.99 -0.22
N LYS A 123 2.58 -30.00 -0.33
CA LYS A 123 2.34 -28.66 0.21
C LYS A 123 1.49 -27.87 -0.77
N SER A 124 0.60 -27.06 -0.22
CA SER A 124 -0.27 -26.21 -1.01
C SER A 124 0.41 -24.91 -1.41
N MET A 125 -0.01 -24.35 -2.55
CA MET A 125 0.50 -23.08 -3.06
C MET A 125 0.17 -21.93 -2.10
N ASP A 126 -1.00 -21.95 -1.46
CA ASP A 126 -1.33 -20.98 -0.41
C ASP A 126 -0.36 -21.06 0.77
N LYS A 127 -0.02 -22.27 1.19
CA LYS A 127 0.94 -22.48 2.28
C LYS A 127 2.34 -22.00 1.90
N LEU A 128 2.79 -22.26 0.68
CA LEU A 128 4.07 -21.78 0.18
C LEU A 128 4.10 -20.24 0.16
N ARG A 129 3.08 -19.60 -0.41
CA ARG A 129 2.92 -18.14 -0.46
C ARG A 129 2.91 -17.51 0.94
N ASN A 130 2.20 -18.11 1.90
CA ASN A 130 2.17 -17.61 3.27
C ASN A 130 3.51 -17.79 4.00
N PHE A 131 4.27 -18.85 3.72
CA PHE A 131 5.64 -18.97 4.21
C PHE A 131 6.59 -17.93 3.61
N GLU A 132 6.42 -17.62 2.33
CA GLU A 132 7.18 -16.55 1.67
C GLU A 132 6.86 -15.17 2.27
N ALA A 133 5.59 -14.89 2.58
CA ALA A 133 5.17 -13.69 3.31
C ALA A 133 5.83 -13.59 4.69
N GLN A 134 5.79 -14.69 5.45
CA GLN A 134 6.41 -14.79 6.76
C GLN A 134 7.93 -14.61 6.69
N ALA A 135 8.59 -15.23 5.71
CA ALA A 135 10.03 -15.09 5.49
C ALA A 135 10.41 -13.65 5.17
N THR A 136 9.61 -12.95 4.36
CA THR A 136 9.83 -11.54 4.04
C THR A 136 9.65 -10.65 5.27
N ALA A 137 8.59 -10.85 6.06
CA ALA A 137 8.38 -10.15 7.32
C ALA A 137 9.58 -10.34 8.27
N ALA A 138 10.06 -11.59 8.40
CA ALA A 138 11.20 -11.93 9.24
C ALA A 138 12.50 -11.29 8.73
N ALA A 139 12.72 -11.25 7.42
CA ALA A 139 13.90 -10.60 6.83
C ALA A 139 13.92 -9.10 7.10
N LEU A 140 12.79 -8.42 6.96
CA LEU A 140 12.62 -7.00 7.31
C LEU A 140 12.86 -6.77 8.81
N HIS A 141 12.24 -7.59 9.66
CA HIS A 141 12.40 -7.48 11.10
C HIS A 141 13.86 -7.70 11.55
N LYS A 142 14.56 -8.69 10.96
CA LYS A 142 15.96 -9.02 11.27
C LYS A 142 16.92 -7.83 11.07
N VAL A 143 16.65 -6.98 10.08
CA VAL A 143 17.45 -5.77 9.81
C VAL A 143 16.85 -4.50 10.41
N GLY A 144 15.91 -4.63 11.36
CA GLY A 144 15.35 -3.53 12.14
C GLY A 144 14.28 -2.71 11.42
N ARG A 145 13.70 -3.21 10.33
CA ARG A 145 12.65 -2.49 9.58
C ARG A 145 11.27 -2.71 10.23
N PRO A 146 10.44 -1.66 10.36
CA PRO A 146 9.12 -1.80 10.97
C PRO A 146 8.15 -2.46 9.99
N VAL A 147 7.59 -3.60 10.40
CA VAL A 147 6.66 -4.39 9.59
C VAL A 147 5.43 -4.78 10.41
N ALA A 148 4.25 -4.56 9.85
CA ALA A 148 2.98 -5.06 10.31
C ALA A 148 2.51 -6.19 9.39
N VAL A 149 1.87 -7.21 9.96
CA VAL A 149 1.26 -8.31 9.19
C VAL A 149 -0.23 -8.29 9.44
N LEU A 150 -1.00 -8.16 8.36
CA LEU A 150 -2.46 -8.20 8.35
C LEU A 150 -2.90 -9.49 7.63
N SER A 151 -3.73 -10.30 8.27
CA SER A 151 -4.23 -11.55 7.69
C SER A 151 -5.74 -11.49 7.55
N ILE A 152 -6.26 -11.87 6.38
CA ILE A 152 -7.69 -12.11 6.16
C ILE A 152 -7.94 -13.61 5.99
N PRO A 153 -9.07 -14.15 6.51
CA PRO A 153 -9.29 -15.60 6.52
C PRO A 153 -9.51 -16.18 5.12
N ALA A 154 -10.21 -15.44 4.24
CA ALA A 154 -10.44 -15.84 2.86
C ALA A 154 -10.64 -14.60 1.98
N LEU A 155 -10.46 -14.76 0.68
CA LEU A 155 -10.80 -13.72 -0.28
C LEU A 155 -12.22 -13.93 -0.83
N ASP A 156 -13.20 -13.41 -0.10
CA ASP A 156 -14.59 -13.33 -0.53
C ASP A 156 -15.15 -11.91 -0.35
N ALA A 157 -16.36 -11.67 -0.84
CA ALA A 157 -16.99 -10.35 -0.79
C ALA A 157 -17.11 -9.79 0.64
N ARG A 158 -17.31 -10.66 1.64
CA ARG A 158 -17.42 -10.24 3.04
C ARG A 158 -16.08 -9.78 3.58
N CYS A 159 -15.02 -10.56 3.38
CA CYS A 159 -13.68 -10.23 3.85
C CYS A 159 -13.11 -9.02 3.10
N LEU A 160 -13.34 -8.92 1.79
CA LEU A 160 -12.96 -7.75 1.00
C LEU A 160 -13.69 -6.49 1.46
N GLY A 161 -15.01 -6.55 1.69
CA GLY A 161 -15.76 -5.41 2.22
C GLY A 161 -15.29 -4.98 3.61
N ALA A 162 -14.94 -5.95 4.47
CA ALA A 162 -14.35 -5.66 5.78
C ALA A 162 -12.96 -5.00 5.65
N LEU A 163 -12.13 -5.46 4.71
CA LEU A 163 -10.81 -4.90 4.44
C LEU A 163 -10.89 -3.47 3.88
N ILE A 164 -11.82 -3.21 2.96
CA ILE A 164 -12.10 -1.87 2.43
C ILE A 164 -12.47 -0.92 3.57
N HIS A 165 -13.49 -1.28 4.36
CA HIS A 165 -13.90 -0.46 5.50
C HIS A 165 -12.78 -0.30 6.53
N PHE A 166 -11.97 -1.33 6.76
CA PHE A 166 -10.82 -1.26 7.67
C PHE A 166 -9.86 -0.16 7.22
N TYR A 167 -9.47 -0.12 5.94
CA TYR A 167 -8.56 0.89 5.43
C TYR A 167 -9.20 2.29 5.33
N GLU A 168 -10.49 2.41 4.99
CA GLU A 168 -11.20 3.69 5.08
C GLU A 168 -11.13 4.27 6.48
N TYR A 169 -11.36 3.43 7.50
CA TYR A 169 -11.30 3.84 8.90
C TYR A 169 -9.87 4.17 9.34
N VAL A 170 -8.88 3.35 8.96
CA VAL A 170 -7.45 3.63 9.24
C VAL A 170 -7.03 4.96 8.63
N THR A 171 -7.44 5.24 7.39
CA THR A 171 -7.14 6.51 6.70
C THR A 171 -7.78 7.69 7.41
N ALA A 172 -9.07 7.63 7.75
CA ALA A 172 -9.75 8.71 8.46
C ALA A 172 -9.08 9.02 9.81
N MET A 173 -8.76 7.98 10.59
CA MET A 173 -8.08 8.11 11.88
C MET A 173 -6.65 8.65 11.72
N THR A 174 -5.91 8.22 10.70
CA THR A 174 -4.57 8.75 10.42
C THR A 174 -4.62 10.21 10.01
N GLY A 175 -5.60 10.63 9.20
CA GLY A 175 -5.81 12.04 8.84
C GLY A 175 -6.11 12.91 10.05
N TRP A 176 -6.94 12.41 10.95
CA TRP A 176 -7.23 13.07 12.23
C TRP A 176 -5.96 13.24 13.08
N LEU A 177 -5.13 12.18 13.21
CA LEU A 177 -3.85 12.25 13.94
C LEU A 177 -2.85 13.23 13.30
N LEU A 178 -2.83 13.31 11.97
CA LEU A 178 -2.01 14.27 11.22
C LEU A 178 -2.55 15.71 11.28
N ASN A 179 -3.74 15.92 11.84
CA ASN A 179 -4.46 17.19 11.81
C ASN A 179 -4.57 17.72 10.37
N VAL A 180 -5.08 16.88 9.46
CA VAL A 180 -5.48 17.23 8.09
C VAL A 180 -6.92 16.80 7.88
N ASN A 181 -7.63 17.43 6.94
CA ASN A 181 -8.94 16.94 6.52
C ASN A 181 -8.75 15.76 5.55
N PRO A 182 -9.15 14.51 5.88
CA PRO A 182 -8.96 13.38 4.97
C PRO A 182 -10.00 13.32 3.84
N PHE A 183 -11.01 14.20 3.82
CA PHE A 183 -12.18 14.07 2.94
C PHE A 183 -12.26 15.12 1.81
N ASP A 184 -11.29 16.03 1.69
CA ASP A 184 -11.18 16.98 0.58
C ASP A 184 -10.04 16.62 -0.40
N GLN A 185 -9.92 17.34 -1.52
CA GLN A 185 -8.90 17.07 -2.55
C GLN A 185 -8.54 18.31 -3.39
N PRO A 186 -8.06 19.40 -2.76
CA PRO A 186 -7.84 20.67 -3.45
C PRO A 186 -6.83 20.59 -4.61
N GLY A 187 -5.80 19.73 -4.48
CA GLY A 187 -4.75 19.60 -5.49
C GLY A 187 -5.23 19.03 -6.83
N VAL A 188 -6.20 18.11 -6.80
CA VAL A 188 -6.77 17.49 -8.01
C VAL A 188 -7.60 18.51 -8.79
N GLU A 189 -8.33 19.36 -8.08
CA GLU A 189 -9.20 20.36 -8.70
C GLU A 189 -8.40 21.39 -9.51
N GLN A 190 -7.21 21.80 -9.03
CA GLN A 190 -6.38 22.75 -9.80
C GLN A 190 -5.91 22.17 -11.14
N GLY A 191 -5.51 20.89 -11.18
CA GLY A 191 -5.14 20.22 -12.44
C GLY A 191 -6.29 20.17 -13.45
N LYS A 192 -7.54 20.04 -12.99
CA LYS A 192 -8.73 20.13 -13.84
C LYS A 192 -8.92 21.54 -14.38
N LYS A 193 -8.81 22.57 -13.54
CA LYS A 193 -8.94 23.98 -13.97
C LYS A 193 -7.92 24.36 -15.04
N TYR A 194 -6.66 23.99 -14.83
CA TYR A 194 -5.60 24.15 -15.81
C TYR A 194 -5.91 23.43 -17.13
N THR A 195 -6.39 22.20 -17.07
CA THR A 195 -6.80 21.44 -18.26
C THR A 195 -7.97 22.14 -18.99
N TYR A 196 -8.98 22.62 -18.27
CA TYR A 196 -10.10 23.36 -18.85
C TYR A 196 -9.64 24.63 -19.56
N GLY A 197 -8.75 25.41 -18.94
CA GLY A 197 -8.17 26.62 -19.54
C GLY A 197 -7.38 26.31 -20.82
N LEU A 198 -6.50 25.32 -20.78
CA LEU A 198 -5.71 24.91 -21.95
C LEU A 198 -6.59 24.41 -23.11
N MET A 199 -7.71 23.76 -22.80
CA MET A 199 -8.68 23.29 -23.80
C MET A 199 -9.65 24.39 -24.27
N GLY A 200 -9.50 25.63 -23.80
CA GLY A 200 -10.27 26.79 -24.26
C GLY A 200 -11.69 26.87 -23.68
N ARG A 201 -11.93 26.30 -22.50
CA ARG A 201 -13.22 26.45 -21.81
C ARG A 201 -13.39 27.89 -21.31
N GLU A 202 -14.51 28.52 -21.66
CA GLU A 202 -14.86 29.87 -21.22
C GLU A 202 -14.83 29.99 -19.69
N GLY A 203 -14.20 31.05 -19.18
CA GLY A 203 -14.06 31.34 -17.75
C GLY A 203 -12.80 30.75 -17.08
N PHE A 204 -11.92 30.11 -17.85
CA PHE A 204 -10.64 29.54 -17.39
C PHE A 204 -9.43 30.14 -18.12
N GLU A 205 -9.56 31.33 -18.71
CA GLU A 205 -8.51 31.98 -19.50
C GLU A 205 -7.28 32.32 -18.64
N ALA A 206 -7.50 32.75 -17.39
CA ALA A 206 -6.43 33.03 -16.44
C ALA A 206 -5.62 31.77 -16.08
N ASP A 207 -6.31 30.65 -15.83
CA ASP A 207 -5.69 29.33 -15.58
C ASP A 207 -4.84 28.90 -16.79
N ALA A 208 -5.32 29.10 -18.01
CA ALA A 208 -4.58 28.78 -19.24
C ALA A 208 -3.27 29.59 -19.34
N GLU A 209 -3.33 30.88 -19.03
CA GLU A 209 -2.19 31.79 -19.12
C GLU A 209 -1.13 31.51 -18.05
N GLU A 210 -1.57 31.20 -16.83
CA GLU A 210 -0.69 30.76 -15.75
C GLU A 210 0.09 29.51 -16.17
N VAL A 211 -0.58 28.50 -16.74
CA VAL A 211 0.09 27.27 -17.19
C VAL A 211 1.12 27.54 -18.28
N ARG A 212 0.80 28.38 -19.28
CA ARG A 212 1.75 28.74 -20.35
C ARG A 212 2.99 29.41 -19.77
N THR A 213 2.80 30.34 -18.83
CA THR A 213 3.89 31.05 -18.14
C THR A 213 4.79 30.11 -17.35
N LEU A 214 4.20 29.18 -16.58
CA LEU A 214 4.95 28.22 -15.76
C LEU A 214 5.66 27.15 -16.62
N SER A 215 5.02 26.71 -17.71
CA SER A 215 5.58 25.70 -18.61
C SER A 215 6.83 26.20 -19.33
N ALA A 216 6.82 27.48 -19.77
CA ALA A 216 7.97 28.11 -20.42
C ALA A 216 9.25 28.06 -19.56
N ARG A 217 9.13 28.23 -18.23
CA ARG A 217 10.24 28.14 -17.28
C ARG A 217 10.79 26.72 -17.09
N THR A 218 9.97 25.71 -17.38
CA THR A 218 10.33 24.30 -17.21
C THR A 218 11.02 23.75 -18.46
N THR A 219 10.64 24.23 -19.65
CA THR A 219 11.23 23.83 -20.94
C THR A 219 12.69 24.29 -21.11
N GLU A 220 13.08 25.42 -20.50
CA GLU A 220 14.47 25.93 -20.56
C GLU A 220 15.49 25.02 -19.87
N ARG A 221 15.08 24.15 -18.93
CA ARG A 221 16.01 23.38 -18.08
C ARG A 221 16.38 21.99 -18.60
N VAL A 222 15.82 21.53 -19.72
CA VAL A 222 16.10 20.19 -20.28
C VAL A 222 16.72 20.24 -21.68
N ALA A 223 16.81 21.42 -22.31
CA ALA A 223 17.45 21.60 -23.63
C ALA A 223 18.99 21.51 -23.62
N GLY A 224 19.59 21.07 -22.51
CA GLY A 224 21.04 20.94 -22.30
C GLY A 224 21.51 19.50 -22.07
N LEU A 225 20.79 18.50 -22.61
CA LEU A 225 21.25 17.11 -22.70
C LEU A 225 21.33 16.68 -24.16
#